data_AF-A0A7K1BBG4-F1
#
_entry.id   AF-A0A7K1BBG4-F1
#
_cell.length_a   1.000
_cell.length_b   1.000
_cell.length_c   1.000
_cell.angle_alpha   90.00
_cell.angle_beta   90.00
_cell.angle_gamma   90.00
#
_symmetry.space_group_name_H-M   'P 1'
#
loop_
_entity.id
_entity.type
_entity.pdbx_description
1 polymer ?
#
loop_
_entity_poly.entity_id
_entity_poly.type
_entity_poly.pdbx_seq_one_letter_code
_entity_poly.pdbx_strand_id
1 'polypeptide(L)'
;MPSADAELLRVRARRLRRLGAQLASRPLDGVLRRAGDDTWRGPLAERWRHEVAAAQLRLADAGDELVRQAIVLERRADELELLARRVAT
;
A
#
# COMPACT_ATOMS: atom_id res chain seq x y z
N MET A 1 11.16 15.44 -24.06
CA MET A 1 11.41 15.71 -22.63
C MET A 1 10.13 15.42 -21.86
N PRO A 2 10.12 14.52 -20.87
CA PRO A 2 8.97 14.35 -19.98
C PRO A 2 8.68 15.69 -19.27
N SER A 3 7.41 16.01 -19.02
CA SER A 3 7.09 17.23 -18.26
C SER A 3 7.49 17.04 -16.79
N ALA A 4 8.01 18.09 -16.16
CA ALA A 4 8.40 18.04 -14.74
C ALA A 4 7.24 17.57 -13.84
N ASP A 5 6.01 17.95 -14.19
CA ASP A 5 4.79 17.50 -13.51
C ASP A 5 4.53 16.00 -13.68
N ALA A 6 4.71 15.44 -14.89
CA ALA A 6 4.58 14.01 -15.12
C ALA A 6 5.63 13.21 -14.35
N GLU A 7 6.87 13.70 -14.28
CA GLU A 7 7.92 13.08 -13.48
C GLU A 7 7.59 13.10 -11.98
N LEU A 8 7.07 14.22 -11.46
CA LEU A 8 6.64 14.34 -10.08
C LEU A 8 5.55 13.33 -9.72
N LEU A 9 4.55 13.15 -10.60
CA LEU A 9 3.50 12.16 -10.43
C LEU A 9 4.06 10.73 -10.39
N ARG A 10 5.01 10.41 -11.28
CA ARG A 10 5.67 9.09 -11.27
C ARG A 10 6.52 8.86 -10.03
N VAL A 11 7.22 9.88 -9.53
CA VAL A 11 7.93 9.80 -8.24
C VAL A 11 6.97 9.48 -7.10
N ARG A 12 5.83 10.17 -7.05
CA ARG A 12 4.80 9.93 -6.03
C ARG A 12 4.22 8.52 -6.14
N ALA A 13 3.89 8.05 -7.35
CA ALA A 13 3.41 6.70 -7.59
C ALA A 13 4.40 5.63 -7.09
N ARG A 14 5.70 5.77 -7.40
CA ARG A 14 6.75 4.88 -6.88
C ARG A 14 6.82 4.88 -5.35
N ARG A 15 6.64 6.04 -4.71
CA ARG A 15 6.61 6.15 -3.26
C ARG A 15 5.42 5.41 -2.66
N LEU A 16 4.23 5.54 -3.26
CA LEU A 16 3.03 4.81 -2.81
C LEU A 16 3.22 3.29 -2.96
N ARG A 17 3.74 2.82 -4.10
CA ARG A 17 4.06 1.39 -4.29
C ARG A 17 5.05 0.88 -3.24
N ARG A 18 6.10 1.66 -2.94
CA ARG A 18 7.07 1.32 -1.90
C ARG A 18 6.42 1.23 -0.52
N LEU A 19 5.53 2.17 -0.19
CA LEU A 19 4.78 2.12 1.08
C LEU A 19 3.86 0.90 1.14
N GLY A 20 3.11 0.59 0.07
CA GLY A 20 2.28 -0.62 -0.01
C GLY A 20 3.10 -1.90 0.20
N ALA A 21 4.26 -2.01 -0.45
CA ALA A 21 5.18 -3.13 -0.25
C ALA A 21 5.74 -3.21 1.19
N GLN A 22 5.95 -2.06 1.84
CA GLN A 22 6.38 -2.01 3.24
C GLN A 22 5.28 -2.49 4.20
N LEU A 23 4.01 -2.19 3.92
CA LEU A 23 2.89 -2.72 4.70
C LEU A 23 2.78 -4.24 4.51
N ALA A 24 2.89 -4.72 3.27
CA ALA A 24 2.81 -6.15 2.95
C ALA A 24 3.94 -6.99 3.57
N SER A 25 5.14 -6.41 3.73
CA SER A 25 6.30 -7.11 4.31
C SER A 25 6.30 -7.20 5.84
N ARG A 26 5.30 -6.61 6.51
CA ARG A 26 5.17 -6.62 7.98
C ARG A 26 3.87 -7.31 8.44
N PRO A 27 3.64 -8.58 8.07
CA PRO A 27 2.42 -9.28 8.47
C PRO A 27 2.43 -9.56 9.98
N LEU A 28 1.32 -9.25 10.63
CA LEU A 28 1.04 -9.61 12.01
C LEU A 28 0.78 -11.12 12.16
N ASP A 29 0.61 -11.86 11.06
CA ASP A 29 0.49 -13.33 11.07
C ASP A 29 1.68 -14.01 11.76
N GLY A 30 2.86 -13.38 11.69
CA GLY A 30 4.06 -13.85 12.40
C GLY A 30 4.00 -13.64 13.92
N VAL A 31 3.11 -12.78 14.44
CA VAL A 31 2.91 -12.57 15.88
C VAL A 31 2.13 -13.75 16.46
N LEU A 32 1.04 -14.15 15.80
CA LEU A 32 0.23 -15.29 16.23
C LEU A 32 1.03 -16.59 16.21
N ARG A 33 1.85 -16.81 15.18
CA ARG A 33 2.70 -18.00 15.07
C ARG A 33 3.83 -18.08 16.10
N ARG A 34 4.40 -16.94 16.51
CA ARG A 34 5.57 -16.90 17.40
C ARG A 34 5.19 -17.00 18.88
N ALA A 35 4.00 -16.53 19.22
CA ALA A 35 3.40 -16.79 20.53
C ALA A 35 2.81 -18.20 20.52
N GLY A 36 3.33 -19.11 21.35
CA GLY A 36 2.87 -20.49 21.42
C GLY A 36 1.40 -20.61 21.85
N ASP A 37 0.79 -21.77 21.63
CA ASP A 37 -0.65 -22.01 21.83
C ASP A 37 -1.16 -21.62 23.24
N ASP A 38 -0.33 -21.79 24.26
CA ASP A 38 -0.66 -21.44 25.65
C ASP A 38 -0.84 -19.92 25.84
N THR A 39 -0.17 -19.10 25.04
CA THR A 39 -0.33 -17.63 25.03
C THR A 39 -1.71 -17.23 24.51
N TRP A 40 -2.35 -18.09 23.70
CA TRP A 40 -3.60 -17.78 23.02
C TRP A 40 -4.84 -18.42 23.66
N ARG A 41 -4.75 -18.83 24.92
CA ARG A 41 -5.89 -19.44 25.63
C ARG A 41 -6.67 -18.44 26.48
N GLY A 42 -7.99 -18.61 26.47
CA GLY A 42 -8.92 -17.85 27.29
C GLY A 42 -9.52 -16.61 26.61
N PRO A 43 -10.55 -16.00 27.23
CA PRO A 43 -11.37 -14.98 26.58
C PRO A 43 -10.60 -13.71 26.19
N LEU A 44 -9.60 -13.31 26.98
CA LEU A 44 -8.77 -12.14 26.68
C LEU A 44 -7.87 -12.40 25.46
N ALA A 45 -7.27 -13.59 25.40
CA ALA A 45 -6.44 -13.98 24.28
C ALA A 45 -7.24 -14.07 22.96
N GLU A 46 -8.48 -14.55 23.04
CA GLU A 46 -9.38 -14.59 21.89
C GLU A 46 -9.71 -13.19 21.36
N ARG A 47 -9.97 -12.22 22.25
CA ARG A 47 -10.13 -10.80 21.85
C ARG A 47 -8.90 -10.28 21.12
N TRP A 48 -7.70 -10.53 21.65
CA TRP A 48 -6.46 -10.10 20.98
C TRP A 48 -6.26 -10.76 19.62
N ARG A 49 -6.61 -12.04 19.44
CA ARG A 49 -6.58 -12.68 18.12
C ARG A 49 -7.50 -11.97 17.13
N HIS A 50 -8.71 -11.63 17.55
CA HIS A 50 -9.64 -10.88 16.70
C HIS A 50 -9.11 -9.49 16.34
N GLU A 51 -8.53 -8.77 17.30
CA GLU A 51 -7.94 -7.45 17.06
C GLU A 51 -6.75 -7.51 16.11
N VAL A 52 -5.88 -8.51 16.27
CA VAL A 52 -4.74 -8.74 15.35
C VAL A 52 -5.23 -9.05 13.94
N ALA A 53 -6.22 -9.93 13.80
CA ALA A 53 -6.80 -10.26 12.50
C ALA A 53 -7.46 -9.04 11.84
N ALA A 54 -8.20 -8.24 12.61
CA ALA A 54 -8.81 -7.01 12.11
C ALA A 54 -7.75 -5.97 11.71
N ALA A 55 -6.67 -5.84 12.48
CA ALA A 55 -5.56 -4.96 12.13
C ALA A 55 -4.84 -5.42 10.86
N GLN A 56 -4.63 -6.73 10.69
CA GLN A 56 -4.04 -7.32 9.48
C GLN A 56 -4.89 -7.01 8.24
N LEU A 57 -6.22 -7.15 8.35
CA LEU A 57 -7.13 -6.79 7.26
C LEU A 57 -7.02 -5.31 6.89
N ARG A 58 -7.05 -4.41 7.88
CA ARG A 58 -6.90 -2.97 7.63
C ARG A 58 -5.57 -2.61 6.96
N LEU A 59 -4.48 -3.31 7.30
CA LEU A 59 -3.18 -3.12 6.68
C LEU A 59 -3.18 -3.58 5.21
N ALA A 60 -3.84 -4.69 4.91
CA ALA A 60 -4.01 -5.17 3.54
C ALA A 60 -4.82 -4.18 2.70
N ASP A 61 -5.97 -3.73 3.21
CA ASP A 61 -6.83 -2.76 2.52
C ASP A 61 -6.10 -1.43 2.26
N ALA A 62 -5.31 -0.96 3.22
CA ALA A 62 -4.48 0.23 3.07
C ALA A 62 -3.38 0.02 2.01
N GLY A 63 -2.76 -1.16 1.98
CA GLY A 63 -1.79 -1.53 0.95
C GLY A 63 -2.39 -1.50 -0.46
N ASP A 64 -3.58 -2.07 -0.62
CA ASP A 64 -4.31 -2.08 -1.89
C ASP A 64 -4.71 -0.67 -2.33
N GLU A 65 -5.14 0.18 -1.38
CA GLU A 65 -5.46 1.57 -1.67
C GLU A 65 -4.24 2.36 -2.15
N LEU A 66 -3.06 2.17 -1.54
CA LEU A 66 -1.82 2.78 -2.00
C LEU A 66 -1.48 2.37 -3.43
N VAL A 67 -1.69 1.09 -3.79
CA VAL A 67 -1.48 0.60 -5.16
C VAL A 67 -2.49 1.22 -6.13
N ARG A 68 -3.78 1.29 -5.78
CA ARG A 68 -4.80 1.97 -6.60
C ARG A 68 -4.43 3.43 -6.87
N GLN A 69 -4.04 4.17 -5.84
CA GLN A 69 -3.64 5.56 -5.98
C GLN A 69 -2.37 5.72 -6.81
N ALA A 70 -1.40 4.80 -6.73
CA ALA A 70 -0.23 4.81 -7.59
C ALA A 70 -0.60 4.69 -9.08
N ILE A 71 -1.54 3.80 -9.41
CA ILE A 71 -2.04 3.61 -10.79
C ILE A 71 -2.72 4.88 -11.30
N VAL A 72 -3.52 5.56 -10.46
CA VAL A 72 -4.17 6.83 -10.82
C VAL A 72 -3.13 7.90 -11.16
N LEU A 73 -2.07 8.03 -10.35
CA LEU A 73 -1.00 8.99 -10.59
C LEU A 73 -0.22 8.69 -11.89
N GLU A 74 0.03 7.42 -12.18
CA GLU A 74 0.70 6.99 -13.41
C GLU A 74 -0.12 7.35 -14.65
N ARG A 75 -1.43 7.02 -14.64
CA ARG A 75 -2.35 7.41 -15.71
C ARG A 75 -2.36 8.91 -15.94
N ARG A 76 -2.39 9.70 -14.86
CA ARG A 76 -2.36 11.16 -14.95
C ARG A 76 -1.03 11.68 -15.51
N ALA A 77 0.09 11.04 -15.18
CA ALA A 77 1.39 11.38 -15.75
C ALA A 77 1.41 11.12 -17.27
N ASP A 78 0.84 10.01 -17.72
CA ASP A 78 0.76 9.65 -19.14
C ASP A 78 -0.13 10.64 -19.91
N GLU A 79 -1.27 11.05 -19.33
CA GLU A 79 -2.12 12.12 -19.89
C GLU A 79 -1.36 13.43 -20.08
N LEU A 80 -0.58 13.86 -19.08
CA LEU A 80 0.22 15.09 -19.17
C LEU A 80 1.28 15.02 -20.25
N GLU A 81 1.93 13.87 -20.42
CA GLU A 81 2.91 13.70 -21.50
C GLU A 81 2.28 13.73 -22.88
N LEU A 82 1.09 13.12 -23.05
CA LEU A 82 0.35 13.18 -24.30
C LEU A 82 -0.03 14.63 -24.65
N LEU A 83 -0.50 15.40 -23.67
CA LEU A 83 -0.81 16.83 -23.85
C LEU A 83 0.44 17.64 -24.20
N ALA A 84 1.55 17.43 -23.51
CA ALA A 84 2.81 18.12 -23.78
C ALA A 84 3.33 17.85 -25.20
N ARG A 85 3.20 16.61 -25.69
CA ARG A 85 3.58 16.24 -27.07
C ARG A 85 2.69 16.94 -28.10
N ARG A 86 1.38 17.05 -27.86
CA ARG A 86 0.45 17.74 -28.76
C ARG A 86 0.73 19.23 -28.88
N VAL A 87 1.16 19.89 -27.81
CA VAL A 87 1.50 21.33 -27.82
C VAL A 87 2.86 21.59 -28.48
N ALA A 88 3.76 20.60 -28.44
CA ALA A 88 5.08 20.70 -29.07
C ALA A 88 5.09 20.37 -30.58
N THR A 89 3.95 19.98 -31.15
CA THR A 89 3.75 19.71 -32.58
C THR A 89 3.05 20.91 -33.22
#